data_AF-A0A1M3MK91-F1
#
_entry.id   AF-A0A1M3MK91-F1
#
_cell.length_a   1.000
_cell.length_b   1.000
_cell.length_c   1.000
_cell.angle_alpha   90.00
_cell.angle_beta   90.00
_cell.angle_gamma   90.00
#
_symmetry.space_group_name_H-M   'P 1'
#
loop_
_entity.id
_entity.type
_entity.pdbx_description
1 polymer ?
#
loop_
_entity_poly.entity_id
_entity_poly.type
_entity_poly.pdbx_seq_one_letter_code
_entity_poly.pdbx_strand_id
1 'polypeptide(L)'
;MIKRASETDQRQSHVYLTQAGLETIRAIEKSIRKTEKDMLKGLDKKERKVFLKMLGRVESNLAQRGAARLAEEQAAEEIEDDEAE
;
A
#
# COMPACT_ATOMS: atom_id res chain seq x y z
N MET A 1 -11.79 -5.30 15.65
CA MET A 1 -10.87 -6.37 15.21
C MET A 1 -10.97 -7.51 16.21
N ILE A 2 -11.32 -8.72 15.77
CA ILE A 2 -11.34 -9.91 16.65
C ILE A 2 -10.28 -10.87 16.13
N LYS A 3 -9.36 -11.28 17.01
CA LYS A 3 -8.38 -12.31 16.76
C LYS A 3 -9.01 -13.66 17.16
N ARG A 4 -9.16 -14.58 16.22
CA ARG A 4 -9.60 -15.96 16.51
C ARG A 4 -8.43 -16.91 16.32
N ALA A 5 -8.23 -17.81 17.28
CA ALA A 5 -7.28 -18.91 17.10
C ALA A 5 -7.75 -19.79 15.92
N SER A 6 -6.82 -20.31 15.13
CA SER A 6 -7.14 -21.26 14.08
C SER A 6 -7.59 -22.58 14.70
N GLU A 7 -8.61 -23.21 14.12
CA GLU A 7 -9.12 -24.53 14.57
C GLU A 7 -8.14 -25.66 14.26
N THR A 8 -7.26 -25.47 13.28
CA THR A 8 -6.33 -26.50 12.77
C THR A 8 -4.92 -26.38 13.35
N ASP A 9 -4.50 -25.17 13.74
CA ASP A 9 -3.17 -24.92 14.29
C ASP A 9 -3.21 -23.84 15.37
N GLN A 10 -2.90 -24.22 16.61
CA GLN A 10 -2.90 -23.31 17.76
C GLN A 10 -1.80 -22.23 17.68
N ARG A 11 -0.82 -22.37 16.77
CA ARG A 11 0.19 -21.34 16.49
C ARG A 11 -0.32 -20.24 15.57
N GLN A 12 -1.44 -20.46 14.88
CA GLN A 12 -2.02 -19.52 13.93
C GLN A 12 -3.20 -18.77 14.52
N SER A 13 -3.32 -17.50 14.15
CA SER A 13 -4.45 -16.66 14.52
C SER A 13 -4.93 -15.87 13.34
N HIS A 14 -6.23 -15.96 13.05
CA HIS A 14 -6.87 -15.21 12.00
C HIS A 14 -7.50 -13.94 12.56
N VAL A 15 -7.29 -12.82 11.87
CA VAL A 15 -7.86 -11.53 12.21
C VAL A 15 -9.12 -11.32 11.38
N TYR A 16 -10.25 -11.14 12.05
CA TYR A 16 -11.52 -10.82 11.41
C TYR A 16 -11.97 -9.39 11.73
N LEU A 17 -12.61 -8.79 10.75
CA LEU A 17 -13.32 -7.52 10.92
C LEU A 17 -14.57 -7.74 11.76
N THR A 18 -14.79 -6.87 12.74
CA THR A 18 -16.03 -6.82 13.50
C THR A 18 -17.09 -6.08 12.70
N GLN A 19 -18.37 -6.20 13.08
CA GLN A 19 -19.43 -5.40 12.47
C GLN A 19 -19.12 -3.90 12.54
N ALA A 20 -18.68 -3.41 13.71
CA ALA A 20 -18.19 -2.03 13.87
C ALA A 20 -16.98 -1.71 12.97
N GLY A 21 -16.08 -2.68 12.74
CA GLY A 21 -14.96 -2.55 11.83
C GLY A 21 -15.39 -2.43 10.36
N LEU A 22 -16.41 -3.19 9.94
CA LEU A 22 -16.99 -3.09 8.60
C LEU A 22 -17.67 -1.73 8.38
N GLU A 23 -18.41 -1.24 9.36
CA GLU A 23 -19.03 0.10 9.31
C GLU A 23 -17.99 1.21 9.24
N THR A 24 -16.89 1.07 10.00
CA THR A 24 -15.76 1.99 9.95
C THR A 24 -15.12 2.01 8.57
N ILE A 25 -14.88 0.85 7.96
CA ILE A 25 -14.35 0.75 6.59
C ILE A 25 -15.28 1.45 5.59
N ARG A 26 -16.59 1.24 5.68
CA ARG A 26 -17.56 1.92 4.81
C ARG A 26 -17.52 3.45 4.98
N ALA A 27 -17.36 3.94 6.21
CA ALA A 27 -17.22 5.37 6.47
C ALA A 27 -15.91 5.93 5.88
N ILE A 28 -14.82 5.18 5.97
CA ILE A 28 -13.53 5.53 5.35
C ILE A 28 -13.68 5.57 3.83
N GLU A 29 -14.23 4.52 3.21
CA GLU A 29 -14.46 4.47 1.75
C GLU A 29 -15.32 5.65 1.26
N LYS A 30 -16.37 6.00 2.01
CA LYS A 30 -17.22 7.14 1.68
C LYS A 30 -16.43 8.46 1.74
N SER A 31 -15.57 8.60 2.74
CA SER A 31 -14.72 9.79 2.91
C SER A 31 -13.67 9.90 1.81
N ILE A 32 -13.06 8.78 1.42
CA ILE A 32 -12.13 8.70 0.28
C ILE A 32 -12.84 9.13 -0.99
N ARG A 33 -13.98 8.51 -1.34
CA ARG A 33 -14.74 8.84 -2.56
C ARG A 33 -15.16 10.30 -2.62
N LYS A 34 -15.56 10.88 -1.48
CA LYS A 34 -15.90 12.31 -1.39
C LYS A 34 -14.68 13.18 -1.69
N THR A 35 -13.55 12.87 -1.05
CA THR A 35 -12.29 13.60 -1.22
C THR A 35 -11.80 13.51 -2.65
N GLU A 36 -11.78 12.32 -3.25
CA GLU A 36 -11.41 12.12 -4.66
C GLU A 36 -12.30 12.93 -5.61
N LYS A 37 -13.62 12.95 -5.36
CA LYS A 37 -14.55 13.74 -6.17
C LYS A 37 -14.26 15.24 -6.08
N ASP A 38 -13.96 15.73 -4.88
CA ASP A 38 -13.67 17.14 -4.64
C ASP A 38 -12.31 17.55 -5.26
N MET A 39 -11.28 16.69 -5.14
CA MET A 39 -9.96 16.90 -5.73
C MET A 39 -9.97 16.90 -7.27
N LEU A 40 -10.84 16.08 -7.89
CA LEU A 40 -10.94 15.98 -9.34
C LEU A 40 -11.99 16.92 -9.94
N LYS A 41 -12.54 17.84 -9.15
CA LYS A 41 -13.50 18.84 -9.60
C LYS A 41 -12.82 19.83 -10.55
N GLY A 42 -13.44 20.09 -11.68
CA GLY A 42 -12.90 21.00 -12.71
C GLY A 42 -12.11 20.30 -13.82
N LEU A 43 -11.71 19.04 -13.63
CA LEU A 43 -11.14 18.23 -14.70
C LEU A 43 -12.24 17.62 -15.59
N ASP A 44 -11.97 17.44 -16.87
CA ASP A 44 -12.82 16.67 -17.77
C ASP A 44 -12.57 15.14 -17.63
N LYS A 45 -13.30 14.30 -18.37
CA LYS A 45 -13.13 12.84 -18.30
C LYS A 45 -11.76 12.37 -18.85
N LYS A 46 -11.21 13.05 -19.86
CA LYS A 46 -9.93 12.71 -20.48
C LYS A 46 -8.77 13.14 -19.59
N GLU A 47 -8.82 14.36 -19.05
CA GLU A 47 -7.87 14.93 -18.11
C GLU A 47 -7.78 14.09 -16.84
N ARG A 48 -8.93 13.67 -16.26
CA ARG A 48 -8.93 12.72 -15.14
C ARG A 48 -8.17 11.43 -15.47
N LYS A 49 -8.39 10.86 -16.66
CA LYS A 49 -7.71 9.63 -17.09
C LYS A 49 -6.20 9.84 -17.27
N VAL A 50 -5.80 10.98 -17.83
CA VAL A 50 -4.39 11.33 -18.02
C VAL A 50 -3.72 11.55 -16.67
N PHE A 51 -4.36 12.30 -15.76
CA PHE A 51 -3.88 12.56 -14.42
C PHE A 51 -3.62 11.26 -13.64
N LEU A 52 -4.59 10.34 -13.61
CA LEU A 52 -4.43 9.03 -12.97
C LEU A 52 -3.28 8.21 -13.59
N LYS A 53 -3.13 8.26 -14.92
CA LYS A 53 -2.03 7.57 -15.61
C LYS A 53 -0.66 8.15 -15.23
N MET A 54 -0.57 9.47 -15.11
CA MET A 54 0.67 10.14 -14.69
C MET A 54 1.03 9.79 -13.25
N LEU A 55 0.05 9.80 -12.34
CA LEU A 55 0.21 9.36 -10.95
C LEU A 55 0.75 7.94 -10.86
N GLY A 56 0.15 6.98 -11.58
CA GLY A 56 0.64 5.60 -11.59
C GLY A 56 2.05 5.46 -12.15
N ARG A 57 2.44 6.29 -13.13
CA ARG A 57 3.83 6.34 -13.62
C ARG A 57 4.79 6.87 -12.56
N VAL A 58 4.40 7.92 -11.83
CA VAL A 58 5.22 8.47 -10.73
C VAL A 58 5.40 7.43 -9.63
N GLU A 59 4.32 6.77 -9.21
CA GLU A 59 4.35 5.70 -8.21
C GLU A 59 5.29 4.56 -8.64
N SER A 60 5.13 4.06 -9.87
CA SER A 60 6.00 3.00 -10.41
C SER A 60 7.47 3.41 -10.46
N ASN A 61 7.76 4.64 -10.90
CA ASN A 61 9.13 5.15 -10.93
C ASN A 61 9.73 5.23 -9.52
N LEU A 62 8.96 5.65 -8.52
CA LEU A 62 9.42 5.75 -7.14
C LEU A 62 9.63 4.36 -6.52
N ALA A 63 8.72 3.42 -6.75
CA ALA A 63 8.85 2.04 -6.29
C ALA A 63 10.11 1.37 -6.88
N GLN A 64 10.36 1.56 -8.18
CA GLN A 64 11.56 1.04 -8.84
C GLN A 64 12.85 1.64 -8.27
N ARG A 65 12.88 2.96 -8.04
CA ARG A 65 14.03 3.62 -7.41
C ARG A 65 14.27 3.15 -5.99
N GLY A 66 13.20 2.97 -5.21
CA GLY A 66 13.29 2.44 -3.85
C GLY A 66 13.85 1.02 -3.85
N ALA A 67 13.35 0.15 -4.73
CA ALA A 67 13.86 -1.21 -4.86
C ALA A 67 15.32 -1.27 -5.31
N ALA A 68 15.72 -0.43 -6.28
CA ALA A 68 17.10 -0.34 -6.73
C ALA A 68 18.03 0.10 -5.59
N ARG A 69 17.63 1.11 -4.82
CA ARG A 69 18.40 1.59 -3.66
C ARG A 69 18.58 0.50 -2.60
N LEU A 70 17.52 -0.22 -2.27
CA LEU A 70 17.58 -1.32 -1.30
C LEU A 70 18.51 -2.44 -1.80
N ALA A 71 18.49 -2.76 -3.09
CA ALA A 71 19.39 -3.75 -3.67
C ALA A 71 20.86 -3.29 -3.66
N GLU A 72 21.12 -2.01 -3.90
CA GLU A 72 22.47 -1.42 -3.81
C GLU A 72 22.98 -1.42 -2.36
N GLU A 73 22.13 -1.09 -1.38
CA GLU A 73 22.46 -1.15 0.05
C GLU A 73 22.76 -2.58 0.49
N GLN A 74 21.92 -3.56 0.08
CA GLN A 74 22.15 -4.98 0.38
C GLN A 74 23.45 -5.52 -0.24
N ALA A 75 23.74 -5.17 -1.50
CA ALA A 75 24.97 -5.58 -2.15
C ALA A 75 26.21 -4.95 -1.48
N ALA A 76 26.12 -3.73 -0.95
CA ALA A 76 27.20 -3.10 -0.21
C ALA A 76 27.44 -3.78 1.16
N GLU A 77 26.37 -4.14 1.87
CA GLU A 77 26.45 -4.91 3.13
C GLU A 77 27.05 -6.31 2.91
N GLU A 78 26.66 -7.02 1.85
CA GLU A 78 27.24 -8.33 1.50
C GLU A 78 28.75 -8.25 1.20
N ILE A 79 29.20 -7.18 0.55
CA ILE A 79 30.64 -6.97 0.25
C ILE A 79 31.42 -6.63 1.54
N GLU A 80 30.85 -5.84 2.45
CA GLU A 80 31.48 -5.54 3.74
C GLU A 80 31.61 -6.78 4.64
N ASP A 81 30.61 -7.67 4.64
CA ASP A 81 30.66 -8.92 5.39
C ASP A 81 31.70 -9.90 4.80
N ASP A 82 31.84 -9.99 3.47
CA ASP A 82 32.86 -10.81 2.79
C ASP A 82 34.30 -10.27 2.98
N GLU A 83 34.49 -8.96 3.16
CA GLU A 83 35.81 -8.35 3.43
C GLU A 83 36.24 -8.44 4.92
N ALA A 84 35.31 -8.76 5.83
CA ALA A 84 35.55 -8.85 7.26
C ALA A 84 35.87 -10.27 7.79
N GLU A 85 35.73 -11.31 6.96
CA GLU A 85 36.21 -12.69 7.19
C GLU A 85 37.66 -12.93 6.73
#